data_AF-A0A7C7TDA8-F1
#
_entry.id   AF-A0A7C7TDA8-F1
#
_cell.length_a   1.000
_cell.length_b   1.000
_cell.length_c   1.000
_cell.angle_alpha   90.00
_cell.angle_beta   90.00
_cell.angle_gamma   90.00
#
_symmetry.space_group_name_H-M   'P 1'
#
loop_
_entity.id
_entity.type
_entity.pdbx_description
1 polymer ?
#
loop_
_entity_poly.entity_id
_entity_poly.type
_entity_poly.pdbx_seq_one_letter_code
_entity_poly.pdbx_strand_id
1 'polypeptide(L)' 'MHIIFGFYKFKKINSLNKNKKILQDFFFKNNVRGTVIIAPEGMNGTISGNSSDITKSKKKKKKLLKNSN' A
#
# COMPACT_ATOMS: atom_id res chain seq x y z
N MET A 1 -4.03 18.75 8.06
CA MET A 1 -5.10 17.75 8.21
C MET A 1 -4.60 16.39 7.72
N HIS A 2 -4.66 15.37 8.58
CA HIS A 2 -4.29 14.00 8.21
C HIS A 2 -5.55 13.20 7.89
N ILE A 3 -5.47 12.38 6.85
CA ILE A 3 -6.56 11.51 6.38
C ILE A 3 -6.16 10.07 6.69
N ILE A 4 -7.11 9.32 7.25
CA ILE A 4 -6.99 7.88 7.43
C ILE A 4 -7.64 7.19 6.22
N PHE A 5 -6.93 6.24 5.63
CA PHE A 5 -7.40 5.46 4.49
C PHE A 5 -7.26 3.97 4.80
N GLY A 6 -8.42 3.33 5.03
CA GLY A 6 -8.56 1.88 5.11
C GLY A 6 -8.80 1.26 3.74
N PHE A 7 -8.24 0.08 3.49
CA PHE A 7 -8.46 -0.66 2.25
C PHE A 7 -8.26 -2.17 2.42
N TYR A 8 -8.99 -2.93 1.61
CA TYR A 8 -8.78 -4.36 1.42
C TYR A 8 -8.93 -4.72 -0.06
N LYS A 9 -8.26 -5.78 -0.51
CA LYS A 9 -8.48 -6.37 -1.85
C LYS A 9 -7.97 -7.81 -1.88
N PHE A 10 -8.87 -8.74 -2.20
CA PHE A 10 -8.49 -10.08 -2.64
C PHE A 10 -8.00 -10.03 -4.09
N LYS A 11 -6.76 -10.43 -4.30
CA LYS A 11 -6.10 -10.62 -5.59
C LYS A 11 -4.82 -11.41 -5.32
N LYS A 12 -4.52 -12.44 -6.11
CA LYS A 12 -3.26 -13.16 -5.96
C LYS A 12 -2.07 -12.20 -6.10
N ILE A 13 -1.17 -12.21 -5.11
CA ILE A 13 0.06 -11.39 -5.11
C ILE A 13 1.27 -12.32 -5.05
N ASN A 14 2.11 -12.24 -6.07
CA ASN A 14 3.41 -12.90 -6.10
C ASN A 14 4.50 -11.98 -5.54
N SER A 15 5.65 -12.53 -5.17
CA SER A 15 6.82 -11.76 -4.68
C SER A 15 6.54 -10.88 -3.45
N LEU A 16 5.94 -11.45 -2.40
CA LEU A 16 5.51 -10.74 -1.18
C LEU A 16 6.63 -9.89 -0.54
N ASN A 17 7.82 -10.46 -0.35
CA ASN A 17 8.95 -9.76 0.28
C ASN A 17 9.41 -8.54 -0.51
N LYS A 18 9.46 -8.65 -1.85
CA LYS A 18 9.78 -7.54 -2.74
C LYS A 18 8.74 -6.43 -2.65
N ASN A 19 7.45 -6.80 -2.70
CA ASN A 19 6.35 -5.84 -2.63
C ASN A 19 6.27 -5.14 -1.27
N LYS A 20 6.54 -5.86 -0.17
CA LYS A 20 6.65 -5.30 1.18
C LYS A 20 7.72 -4.22 1.23
N LYS A 21 8.94 -4.51 0.78
CA LYS A 21 10.06 -3.55 0.79
C LYS A 21 9.74 -2.30 -0.03
N ILE A 22 9.24 -2.47 -1.25
CA ILE A 22 8.86 -1.35 -2.14
C ILE A 22 7.79 -0.45 -1.51
N LEU A 23 6.78 -1.03 -0.85
CA LEU A 23 5.73 -0.25 -0.19
C LEU A 23 6.23 0.46 1.06
N GLN A 24 7.02 -0.23 1.88
CA GLN A 24 7.59 0.33 3.09
C GLN A 24 8.47 1.54 2.77
N ASP A 25 9.40 1.40 1.82
CA ASP A 25 10.28 2.50 1.39
C ASP A 25 9.47 3.68 0.82
N PHE A 26 8.42 3.38 0.05
CA PHE A 26 7.54 4.40 -0.51
C PHE A 26 6.78 5.15 0.59
N PHE A 27 6.24 4.45 1.59
CA PHE A 27 5.50 5.09 2.69
C PHE A 27 6.41 5.95 3.56
N PHE A 28 7.61 5.47 3.90
CA PHE A 28 8.60 6.28 4.62
C PHE A 28 8.95 7.55 3.87
N LYS A 29 9.21 7.46 2.56
CA LYS A 29 9.55 8.63 1.73
C LYS A 29 8.41 9.67 1.64
N ASN A 30 7.16 9.25 1.80
CA ASN A 30 5.99 10.13 1.70
C ASN A 30 5.35 10.42 3.07
N ASN A 31 6.07 10.23 4.19
CA ASN A 31 5.55 10.48 5.54
C ASN A 31 4.20 9.80 5.85
N VAL A 32 3.97 8.63 5.24
CA VAL A 32 2.76 7.83 5.46
C VAL A 32 3.01 6.83 6.58
N ARG A 33 2.08 6.77 7.54
CA ARG A 33 2.12 5.85 8.68
C ARG A 33 0.95 4.86 8.62
N GLY A 34 0.98 3.83 9.45
CA GLY A 34 -0.04 2.79 9.52
C GLY A 34 0.49 1.42 9.15
N THR A 35 -0.42 0.46 8.95
CA THR A 35 -0.08 -0.96 8.78
C THR A 35 -0.70 -1.49 7.50
N VAL A 36 0.09 -2.24 6.74
CA VAL A 36 -0.35 -2.97 5.55
C VAL A 36 0.09 -4.42 5.68
N ILE A 37 -0.88 -5.33 5.58
CA ILE A 37 -0.70 -6.78 5.51
C ILE A 37 -0.75 -7.17 4.03
N ILE A 38 0.27 -7.90 3.59
CA ILE A 38 0.36 -8.45 2.23
C ILE A 38 0.51 -9.96 2.36
N ALA A 39 -0.39 -10.70 1.73
CA ALA A 39 -0.45 -12.15 1.75
C ALA A 39 -0.69 -12.68 0.33
N PRO A 40 -0.47 -13.98 0.06
CA PRO A 40 -0.69 -14.56 -1.27
C PRO A 40 -2.09 -14.29 -1.82
N GLU A 41 -3.11 -14.26 -0.98
CA GLU A 41 -4.51 -14.03 -1.33
C GLU A 41 -4.86 -12.56 -1.59
N GLY A 42 -4.03 -11.61 -1.14
CA GLY A 42 -4.32 -10.20 -1.30
C GLY A 42 -3.64 -9.28 -0.30
N MET A 43 -4.27 -8.12 -0.10
CA MET A 43 -3.73 -7.05 0.72
C MET A 43 -4.82 -6.37 1.54
N ASN A 44 -4.53 -6.12 2.81
CA ASN A 44 -5.36 -5.34 3.73
C ASN A 44 -4.49 -4.26 4.39
N GLY A 45 -5.03 -3.09 4.70
CA GLY A 45 -4.27 -2.10 5.44
C GLY A 45 -5.03 -0.84 5.77
N THR A 46 -4.50 -0.13 6.75
CA THR A 46 -4.92 1.22 7.13
C THR A 46 -3.69 2.11 7.17
N ILE A 47 -3.72 3.21 6.41
CA ILE A 47 -2.62 4.19 6.35
C ILE A 47 -3.12 5.60 6.65
N SER A 48 -2.26 6.45 7.18
CA SER A 48 -2.55 7.84 7.50
C SER A 48 -1.44 8.76 6.97
N GLY A 49 -1.83 9.95 6.52
CA GLY A 49 -0.93 10.93 5.92
C GLY A 49 -1.70 12.18 5.49
N ASN A 50 -1.02 13.17 4.93
CA ASN A 50 -1.71 14.29 4.29
C ASN A 50 -2.46 13.82 3.03
N SER A 51 -3.39 14.64 2.53
CA SER A 51 -4.24 14.25 1.39
C SER A 51 -3.47 13.91 0.11
N SER A 52 -2.38 14.65 -0.18
CA SER A 52 -1.59 14.44 -1.38
C SER A 52 -0.80 13.12 -1.31
N ASP A 53 -0.22 12.79 -0.17
CA ASP A 53 0.55 11.56 0.05
C ASP A 53 -0.33 10.32 0.13
N ILE A 54 -1.55 10.43 0.70
CA ILE A 54 -2.56 9.37 0.59
C ILE A 54 -2.97 9.14 -0.86
N THR A 55 -3.15 10.21 -1.64
CA THR A 55 -3.49 10.11 -3.07
C THR A 55 -2.37 9.42 -3.87
N LYS A 56 -1.11 9.77 -3.62
CA LYS A 56 0.07 9.08 -4.21
C LYS A 56 0.11 7.60 -3.78
N SER A 57 -0.16 7.30 -2.53
CA SER A 57 -0.19 5.94 -1.97
C SER A 57 -1.26 5.07 -2.63
N LYS A 58 -2.47 5.60 -2.84
CA LYS A 58 -3.54 4.92 -3.59
C LYS A 58 -3.08 4.53 -5.00
N LYS A 59 -2.41 5.44 -5.71
CA LYS A 59 -1.86 5.19 -7.07
C LYS A 59 -0.76 4.12 -7.05
N LYS A 60 0.19 4.22 -6.12
CA LYS A 60 1.30 3.25 -5.96
C LYS A 60 0.78 1.84 -5.67
N LYS A 61 -0.14 1.70 -4.72
CA LYS A 61 -0.81 0.43 -4.39
C LYS A 61 -1.47 -0.18 -5.63
N LYS A 62 -2.23 0.62 -6.39
CA LYS A 62 -2.93 0.15 -7.60
C LYS A 62 -1.93 -0.37 -8.67
N LYS A 63 -0.78 0.27 -8.83
CA LYS A 63 0.26 -0.18 -9.78
C LYS A 63 0.89 -1.52 -9.38
N LEU A 64 1.20 -1.70 -8.09
CA LEU A 64 1.75 -2.96 -7.58
C LEU A 64 0.77 -4.13 -7.75
N LEU A 65 -0.51 -3.89 -7.49
CA LEU A 65 -1.56 -4.91 -7.67
C LEU A 65 -1.87 -5.20 -9.15
N LYS A 66 -1.57 -4.29 -10.10
CA LYS A 66 -1.76 -4.55 -11.53
C LYS A 66 -0.71 -5.50 -12.11
N ASN A 67 0.53 -5.42 -11.62
CA ASN A 67 1.66 -6.21 -12.13
C ASN A 67 1.73 -7.63 -11.56
N SER A 68 0.73 -8.05 -10.77
CA SER A 68 0.54 -9.45 -10.38
C SER A 68 -0.25 -10.16 -11.48
N ASN A 69 0.45 -10.49 -12.56
CA ASN A 69 0.06 -11.46 -13.59
C ASN A 69 1.19 -12.48 -13.66
#